data_AF-A0A956G3A4-F1
#
_entry.id   AF-A0A956G3A4-F1
#
_cell.length_a   1.000
_cell.length_b   1.000
_cell.length_c   1.000
_cell.angle_alpha   90.00
_cell.angle_beta   90.00
_cell.angle_gamma   90.00
#
_symmetry.space_group_name_H-M   'P 1'
#
loop_
_entity.id
_entity.type
_entity.pdbx_description
1 polymer ?
#
loop_
_entity_poly.entity_id
_entity_poly.type
_entity_poly.pdbx_seq_one_letter_code
_entity_poly.pdbx_strand_id
1 'polypeptide(L)'
;MRRWIALGLVVGGVALAATYVIFPEPRSDAGKEVTIVAPPGSDDGDDHHGTGSGSGVGCNTGCSLKKHYVAPFLLDDYKHAIALYKKEPMAEGSKGLETLLFYGERTRELMRKHGTFDLPRDRRQFLLRELSRTHATVTLRIVDDKGEVRASTGPMHVPVGQKQHLRSVRLSAVQSLEFNGTVMRVGLYHLWSRY
;
A
#
# COMPACT_ATOMS: atom_id res chain seq x y z
N MET A 1 -4.12 -17.46 17.50
CA MET A 1 -3.88 -16.01 17.60
C MET A 1 -2.77 -15.62 16.63
N ARG A 2 -3.03 -14.75 15.65
CA ARG A 2 -2.03 -14.33 14.65
C ARG A 2 -1.60 -12.90 14.97
N ARG A 3 -0.29 -12.68 15.17
CA ARG A 3 0.34 -11.35 15.28
C ARG A 3 0.75 -10.91 13.88
N TRP A 4 0.46 -9.66 13.53
CA TRP A 4 0.83 -9.03 12.26
C TRP A 4 1.71 -7.82 12.56
N ILE A 5 2.78 -7.63 11.78
CA ILE A 5 3.73 -6.53 11.95
C ILE A 5 3.49 -5.54 10.81
N ALA A 6 3.16 -4.29 11.16
CA ALA A 6 3.08 -3.18 10.22
C ALA A 6 4.29 -2.26 10.44
N LEU A 7 5.01 -1.94 9.37
CA LEU A 7 6.13 -0.99 9.39
C LEU A 7 5.64 0.38 8.91
N GLY A 8 5.48 1.31 9.85
CA GLY A 8 5.34 2.74 9.55
C GLY A 8 6.71 3.42 9.50
N LEU A 9 6.89 4.37 8.58
CA LEU A 9 8.07 5.23 8.51
C LEU A 9 7.73 6.61 9.08
N VAL A 10 8.58 7.14 9.96
CA VAL A 10 8.46 8.49 10.54
C VAL A 10 9.21 9.51 9.67
N VAL A 11 8.58 10.64 9.35
CA VAL A 11 9.25 11.81 8.75
C VAL A 11 8.77 13.06 9.48
N GLY A 12 9.65 13.71 10.26
CA GLY A 12 9.46 15.08 10.74
C GLY A 12 8.58 15.32 11.98
N GLY A 13 8.68 14.49 13.02
CA GLY A 13 8.11 14.80 14.35
C GLY A 13 6.58 14.76 14.48
N VAL A 14 5.84 14.52 13.39
CA VAL A 14 4.37 14.33 13.40
C VAL A 14 4.06 12.85 13.17
N ALA A 15 3.28 12.25 14.08
CA ALA A 15 2.82 10.88 13.95
C ALA A 15 1.78 10.76 12.83
N LEU A 16 2.14 10.08 11.74
CA LEU A 16 1.21 9.73 10.65
C LEU A 16 0.67 8.32 10.90
N ALA A 17 -0.63 8.23 11.19
CA ALA A 17 -1.32 6.95 11.38
C ALA A 17 -2.07 6.55 10.10
N ALA A 18 -1.45 5.70 9.28
CA ALA A 18 -2.16 5.12 8.15
C ALA A 18 -3.07 3.99 8.64
N THR A 19 -4.38 4.08 8.35
CA THR A 19 -5.32 3.01 8.66
C THR A 19 -5.77 2.34 7.35
N TYR A 20 -5.67 1.01 7.27
CA TYR A 20 -6.11 0.25 6.10
C TYR A 20 -7.35 -0.57 6.44
N VAL A 21 -8.35 -0.51 5.56
CA VAL A 21 -9.50 -1.41 5.63
C VAL A 21 -9.68 -2.07 4.27
N ILE A 22 -9.36 -3.36 4.17
CA ILE A 22 -9.60 -4.12 2.95
C ILE A 22 -11.06 -4.59 2.98
N PHE A 23 -11.92 -3.96 2.18
CA PHE A 23 -13.28 -4.43 1.95
C PHE A 23 -13.33 -5.31 0.70
N PRO A 24 -13.74 -6.59 0.80
CA PRO A 24 -14.21 -7.33 -0.35
C PRO A 24 -15.66 -6.91 -0.67
N GLU A 25 -15.93 -6.23 -1.78
CA GLU A 25 -17.30 -6.03 -2.26
C GLU A 25 -17.85 -7.25 -3.05
N PRO A 26 -19.18 -7.50 -3.04
CA PRO A 26 -20.05 -7.41 -1.88
C PRO A 26 -20.71 -8.78 -1.64
N ARG A 27 -20.31 -9.44 -0.56
CA ARG A 27 -21.15 -10.34 0.26
C ARG A 27 -20.33 -10.79 1.47
N SER A 28 -20.88 -10.50 2.66
CA SER A 28 -20.37 -10.80 4.01
C SER A 28 -19.30 -9.86 4.59
N ASP A 29 -19.82 -8.93 5.37
CA ASP A 29 -19.37 -8.50 6.71
C ASP A 29 -18.10 -9.17 7.25
N ALA A 30 -16.98 -8.46 7.10
CA ALA A 30 -15.91 -8.29 8.10
C ALA A 30 -14.73 -7.55 7.44
N GLY A 31 -14.90 -6.27 7.11
CA GLY A 31 -13.77 -5.40 6.81
C GLY A 31 -12.88 -5.29 8.05
N LYS A 32 -11.59 -5.61 7.93
CA LYS A 32 -10.65 -5.53 9.05
C LYS A 32 -9.93 -4.19 9.02
N GLU A 33 -10.05 -3.44 10.11
CA GLU A 33 -9.35 -2.18 10.35
C GLU A 33 -7.94 -2.45 10.88
N VAL A 34 -6.92 -1.94 10.18
CA VAL A 34 -5.52 -1.99 10.60
C VAL A 34 -5.07 -0.58 10.85
N THR A 35 -4.92 -0.18 12.11
CA THR A 35 -4.42 1.15 12.52
C THR A 35 -2.91 1.06 12.76
N ILE A 36 -2.11 1.83 12.03
CA ILE A 36 -0.68 2.00 12.34
C ILE A 36 -0.54 3.19 13.30
N VAL A 37 0.02 2.96 14.49
CA VAL A 37 0.38 4.02 15.44
C VAL A 37 1.90 4.06 15.51
N ALA A 38 2.52 5.16 15.06
CA ALA A 38 3.93 5.39 15.31
C ALA A 38 4.09 6.02 16.70
N PRO A 39 5.05 5.57 17.54
CA PRO A 39 5.32 6.21 18.80
C PRO A 39 5.85 7.64 18.56
N PRO A 40 5.59 8.59 19.49
CA PRO A 40 6.22 9.90 19.43
C PRO A 40 7.74 9.71 19.40
N GLY A 41 8.42 10.41 18.48
CA GLY A 41 9.87 10.44 18.46
C GLY A 41 10.36 11.02 19.79
N SER A 42 11.31 10.33 20.44
CA SER A 42 12.05 10.92 21.55
C SER A 42 12.83 12.10 20.98
N ASP A 43 12.44 13.30 21.42
CA ASP A 43 13.09 14.55 21.13
C ASP A 43 14.40 14.59 21.95
N ASP A 44 15.46 13.96 21.42
CA ASP A 44 16.81 14.13 21.95
C ASP A 44 17.32 15.48 21.45
N GLY A 45 17.01 16.52 22.23
CA GLY A 45 17.38 17.90 21.94
C GLY A 45 18.88 18.07 21.85
N ASP A 46 19.37 18.40 20.65
CA ASP A 46 20.68 18.98 20.42
C ASP A 46 20.50 20.42 19.94
N ASP A 47 20.70 21.36 20.88
CA ASP A 47 20.73 22.80 20.66
C ASP A 47 22.01 23.19 19.87
N HIS A 48 21.86 23.43 18.57
CA HIS A 48 22.85 24.20 17.80
C HIS A 48 22.24 25.48 17.23
N HIS A 49 22.55 26.59 17.89
CA HIS A 49 22.37 27.95 17.39
C HIS A 49 23.17 28.19 16.10
N GLY A 50 22.47 28.60 15.04
CA GLY A 50 23.06 29.11 13.81
C GLY A 50 22.15 30.17 13.18
N THR A 51 22.41 31.44 13.49
CA THR A 51 21.82 32.60 12.81
C THR A 51 22.41 32.74 11.41
N GLY A 52 21.59 32.60 10.37
CA GLY A 52 21.95 32.83 8.97
C GLY A 52 20.76 33.35 8.17
N SER A 53 20.74 34.66 7.93
CA SER A 53 19.77 35.36 7.09
C SER A 53 20.18 35.25 5.62
N GLY A 54 19.29 34.81 4.72
CA GLY A 54 19.53 34.95 3.28
C GLY A 54 18.83 33.92 2.37
N SER A 55 17.83 34.40 1.64
CA SER A 55 17.39 33.94 0.31
C SER A 55 16.90 32.49 0.13
N GLY A 56 15.58 32.32 0.19
CA GLY A 56 14.82 31.82 -0.97
C GLY A 56 15.10 30.40 -1.47
N VAL A 57 15.61 29.49 -0.64
CA VAL A 57 15.61 28.07 -0.97
C VAL A 57 14.23 27.53 -0.64
N GLY A 58 13.34 27.57 -1.64
CA GLY A 58 12.09 26.83 -1.59
C GLY A 58 12.40 25.40 -1.14
N CYS A 59 11.85 25.01 0.01
CA CYS A 59 11.81 23.64 0.47
C CYS A 59 10.99 22.82 -0.54
N ASN A 60 11.62 22.48 -1.66
CA ASN A 60 11.18 21.41 -2.53
C ASN A 60 11.47 20.11 -1.79
N THR A 61 10.62 19.75 -0.82
CA THR A 61 10.48 18.38 -0.32
C THR A 61 9.83 17.51 -1.41
N GLY A 62 10.49 17.43 -2.57
CA GLY A 62 10.14 16.60 -3.70
C GLY A 62 10.70 15.18 -3.55
N CYS A 63 10.62 14.57 -2.36
CA CYS A 63 11.13 13.21 -2.13
C CYS A 63 10.23 12.09 -2.70
N SER A 64 9.14 12.43 -3.40
CA SER A 64 8.12 11.47 -3.88
C SER A 64 8.09 11.26 -5.41
N LEU A 65 9.04 11.83 -6.18
CA LEU A 65 8.97 11.80 -7.65
C LEU A 65 9.60 10.56 -8.31
N LYS A 66 10.48 9.81 -7.65
CA LYS A 66 10.97 8.56 -8.23
C LYS A 66 9.87 7.50 -8.11
N LYS A 67 9.22 7.18 -9.23
CA LYS A 67 8.36 6.00 -9.39
C LYS A 67 9.00 4.84 -8.62
N HIS A 68 8.26 4.22 -7.69
CA HIS A 68 8.74 3.03 -7.02
C HIS A 68 9.17 2.03 -8.09
N TYR A 69 10.47 1.73 -8.12
CA TYR A 69 11.00 0.81 -9.11
C TYR A 69 10.47 -0.57 -8.78
N VAL A 70 9.57 -1.06 -9.62
CA VAL A 70 9.12 -2.44 -9.63
C VAL A 70 9.80 -3.09 -10.81
N ALA A 71 10.64 -4.10 -10.54
CA ALA A 71 11.35 -4.85 -11.57
C ALA A 71 10.39 -5.28 -12.69
N PRO A 72 10.84 -5.34 -13.95
CA PRO A 72 10.00 -5.83 -15.03
C PRO A 72 9.53 -7.26 -14.73
N PHE A 73 8.31 -7.60 -15.15
CA PHE A 73 7.78 -8.97 -15.06
C PHE A 73 7.65 -9.51 -16.48
N LEU A 74 8.66 -10.27 -16.90
CA LEU A 74 8.81 -10.72 -18.27
C LEU A 74 8.12 -12.07 -18.47
N LEU A 75 8.07 -12.52 -19.73
CA LEU A 75 7.42 -13.77 -20.10
C LEU A 75 8.01 -14.98 -19.35
N ASP A 76 9.32 -15.02 -19.15
CA ASP A 76 9.97 -16.15 -18.47
C ASP A 76 9.70 -16.15 -16.96
N ASP A 77 9.66 -14.96 -16.32
CA ASP A 77 9.22 -14.82 -14.92
C ASP A 77 7.77 -15.31 -14.76
N TYR A 78 6.90 -14.95 -15.70
CA TYR A 78 5.51 -15.38 -15.71
C TYR A 78 5.36 -16.89 -15.88
N LYS A 79 6.07 -17.50 -16.84
CA LYS A 79 6.09 -18.96 -17.01
C LYS A 79 6.56 -19.65 -15.73
N HIS A 80 7.63 -19.13 -15.12
CA HIS A 80 8.15 -19.67 -13.87
C HIS A 80 7.12 -19.57 -12.74
N ALA A 81 6.49 -18.41 -12.56
CA ALA A 81 5.48 -18.19 -11.53
C ALA A 81 4.23 -19.08 -11.72
N ILE A 82 3.77 -19.27 -12.97
CA ILE A 82 2.68 -20.22 -13.29
C ILE A 82 3.08 -21.66 -12.96
N ALA A 83 4.30 -22.07 -13.31
CA ALA A 83 4.79 -23.41 -13.03
C ALA A 83 4.89 -23.70 -11.52
N LEU A 84 5.33 -22.72 -10.73
CA LEU A 84 5.29 -22.78 -9.26
C LEU A 84 3.86 -22.87 -8.75
N TYR A 85 3.00 -21.94 -9.18
CA TYR A 85 1.61 -21.90 -8.73
C TYR A 85 0.85 -23.19 -9.04
N LYS A 86 1.17 -23.89 -10.13
CA LYS A 86 0.55 -25.18 -10.47
C LYS A 86 0.80 -26.26 -9.41
N LYS A 87 1.94 -26.21 -8.71
CA LYS A 87 2.39 -27.22 -7.74
C LYS A 87 2.09 -26.83 -6.28
N GLU A 88 1.93 -25.54 -6.00
CA GLU A 88 1.75 -25.02 -4.64
C GLU A 88 0.27 -24.98 -4.20
N PRO A 89 -0.04 -24.89 -2.90
CA PRO A 89 -1.41 -24.68 -2.42
C PRO A 89 -2.01 -23.34 -2.91
N MET A 90 -3.34 -23.27 -3.10
CA MET A 90 -4.05 -22.01 -3.36
C MET A 90 -4.28 -21.23 -2.06
N ALA A 91 -3.20 -20.90 -1.35
CA ALA A 91 -3.23 -20.30 -0.02
C ALA A 91 -2.12 -19.26 0.16
N GLU A 92 -2.20 -18.52 1.27
CA GLU A 92 -1.13 -17.62 1.74
C GLU A 92 0.21 -18.37 1.85
N GLY A 93 1.30 -17.73 1.43
CA GLY A 93 2.63 -18.31 1.39
C GLY A 93 2.97 -19.10 0.12
N SER A 94 2.03 -19.27 -0.83
CA SER A 94 2.36 -19.78 -2.17
C SER A 94 3.12 -18.72 -2.95
N LYS A 95 4.42 -18.94 -3.14
CA LYS A 95 5.31 -18.00 -3.83
C LYS A 95 4.87 -17.73 -5.27
N GLY A 96 4.45 -18.76 -5.99
CA GLY A 96 3.94 -18.64 -7.36
C GLY A 96 2.68 -17.77 -7.42
N LEU A 97 1.70 -18.05 -6.54
CA LEU A 97 0.47 -17.26 -6.45
C LEU A 97 0.78 -15.80 -6.08
N GLU A 98 1.54 -15.59 -5.00
CA GLU A 98 1.83 -14.24 -4.49
C GLU A 98 2.62 -13.41 -5.50
N THR A 99 3.55 -14.01 -6.24
CA THR A 99 4.26 -13.34 -7.34
C THR A 99 3.30 -12.90 -8.44
N LEU A 100 2.39 -13.79 -8.88
CA LEU A 100 1.40 -13.46 -9.90
C LEU A 100 0.46 -12.33 -9.45
N LEU A 101 0.09 -12.30 -8.17
CA LEU A 101 -0.75 -11.26 -7.59
C LEU A 101 -0.01 -9.94 -7.39
N PHE A 102 1.26 -9.97 -7.00
CA PHE A 102 2.12 -8.79 -6.87
C PHE A 102 2.23 -8.03 -8.19
N TYR A 103 2.41 -8.75 -9.30
CA TYR A 103 2.48 -8.18 -10.65
C TYR A 103 1.11 -7.98 -11.33
N GLY A 104 0.00 -8.03 -10.58
CA GLY A 104 -1.39 -8.15 -11.02
C GLY A 104 -1.73 -7.72 -12.45
N GLU A 105 -1.55 -6.44 -12.81
CA GLU A 105 -1.86 -5.93 -14.16
C GLU A 105 -1.03 -6.61 -15.25
N ARG A 106 0.29 -6.70 -15.08
CA ARG A 106 1.20 -7.37 -16.01
C ARG A 106 0.89 -8.86 -16.12
N THR A 107 0.51 -9.50 -15.01
CA THR A 107 0.06 -10.89 -15.02
C THR A 107 -1.18 -11.05 -15.92
N ARG A 108 -2.18 -10.16 -15.81
CA ARG A 108 -3.36 -10.19 -16.69
C ARG A 108 -3.02 -9.95 -18.16
N GLU A 109 -2.07 -9.06 -18.45
CA GLU A 109 -1.57 -8.84 -19.82
C GLU A 109 -0.94 -10.09 -20.40
N LEU A 110 -0.03 -10.73 -19.66
CA LEU A 110 0.65 -11.95 -20.08
C LEU A 110 -0.33 -13.13 -20.20
N MET A 111 -1.31 -13.23 -19.31
CA MET A 111 -2.40 -14.22 -19.44
C MET A 111 -3.22 -14.02 -20.72
N ARG A 112 -3.55 -12.77 -21.09
CA ARG A 112 -4.28 -12.48 -22.34
C ARG A 112 -3.45 -12.80 -23.57
N LYS A 113 -2.15 -12.50 -23.54
CA LYS A 113 -1.27 -12.65 -24.70
C LYS A 113 -0.77 -14.08 -24.91
N HIS A 114 -0.52 -14.82 -23.83
CA HIS A 114 0.17 -16.11 -23.86
C HIS A 114 -0.61 -17.26 -23.21
N GLY A 115 -1.80 -17.00 -22.66
CA GLY A 115 -2.60 -18.00 -21.99
C GLY A 115 -2.04 -18.36 -20.60
N THR A 116 -2.43 -19.54 -20.10
CA THR A 116 -2.16 -19.98 -18.71
C THR A 116 -1.37 -21.29 -18.61
N PHE A 117 -0.76 -21.77 -19.70
CA PHE A 117 0.11 -22.95 -19.74
C PHE A 117 -0.46 -24.18 -19.01
N ASP A 118 -1.66 -24.61 -19.41
CA ASP A 118 -2.36 -25.77 -18.85
C ASP A 118 -2.57 -25.72 -17.33
N LEU A 119 -2.85 -24.52 -16.81
CA LEU A 119 -3.27 -24.34 -15.44
C LEU A 119 -4.65 -25.00 -15.25
N PRO A 120 -4.83 -25.89 -14.26
CA PRO A 120 -6.12 -26.52 -13.98
C PRO A 120 -7.23 -25.49 -13.81
N ARG A 121 -8.45 -25.82 -14.27
CA ARG A 121 -9.60 -24.91 -14.32
C ARG A 121 -9.83 -24.17 -13.00
N ASP A 122 -9.83 -24.89 -11.88
CA ASP A 122 -10.10 -24.32 -10.56
C ASP A 122 -9.03 -23.31 -10.14
N ARG A 123 -7.76 -23.63 -10.40
CA ARG A 123 -6.62 -22.73 -10.13
C ARG A 123 -6.68 -21.48 -10.99
N ARG A 124 -7.05 -21.63 -12.26
CA ARG A 124 -7.23 -20.51 -13.19
C ARG A 124 -8.37 -19.61 -12.73
N GLN A 125 -9.51 -20.18 -12.34
CA GLN A 125 -10.64 -19.41 -11.84
C GLN A 125 -10.32 -18.70 -10.52
N PHE A 126 -9.61 -19.38 -9.60
CA PHE A 126 -9.11 -18.77 -8.37
C PHE A 126 -8.21 -17.58 -8.68
N LEU A 127 -7.20 -17.76 -9.55
CA LEU A 127 -6.26 -16.71 -9.92
C LEU A 127 -6.98 -15.52 -10.57
N LEU A 128 -7.91 -15.76 -11.51
CA LEU A 128 -8.68 -14.70 -12.16
C LEU A 128 -9.52 -13.90 -11.17
N ARG A 129 -10.17 -14.56 -10.21
CA ARG A 129 -10.93 -13.90 -9.15
C ARG A 129 -10.04 -13.06 -8.25
N GLU A 130 -8.85 -13.54 -7.90
CA GLU A 130 -7.93 -12.74 -7.10
C GLU A 130 -7.35 -11.58 -7.90
N LEU A 131 -7.01 -11.78 -9.17
CA LEU A 131 -6.51 -10.73 -10.06
C LEU A 131 -7.57 -9.69 -10.41
N SER A 132 -8.87 -9.96 -10.27
CA SER A 132 -9.91 -8.95 -10.50
C SER A 132 -9.99 -7.91 -9.37
N ARG A 133 -9.37 -8.17 -8.22
CA ARG A 133 -9.27 -7.23 -7.09
C ARG A 133 -8.22 -6.16 -7.38
N THR A 134 -8.65 -5.11 -8.08
CA THR A 134 -7.79 -4.02 -8.59
C THR A 134 -7.69 -2.81 -7.68
N HIS A 135 -8.53 -2.73 -6.65
CA HIS A 135 -8.64 -1.55 -5.81
C HIS A 135 -8.59 -1.91 -4.34
N ALA A 136 -8.24 -0.92 -3.53
CA ALA A 136 -8.29 -0.97 -2.08
C ALA A 136 -9.05 0.24 -1.54
N THR A 137 -9.67 0.08 -0.38
CA THR A 137 -10.22 1.21 0.38
C THR A 137 -9.20 1.68 1.39
N VAL A 138 -8.89 2.97 1.40
CA VAL A 138 -7.88 3.57 2.28
C VAL A 138 -8.48 4.70 3.10
N THR A 139 -8.06 4.84 4.34
CA THR A 139 -8.38 5.98 5.20
C THR A 139 -7.15 6.40 5.98
N LEU A 140 -6.67 7.62 5.76
CA LEU A 140 -5.55 8.17 6.51
C LEU A 140 -6.08 8.98 7.68
N ARG A 141 -5.45 8.84 8.85
CA ARG A 141 -5.79 9.59 10.06
C ARG A 141 -4.51 10.20 10.64
N ILE A 142 -4.62 11.42 11.14
CA ILE A 142 -3.59 12.02 11.98
C ILE A 142 -4.16 12.04 13.38
N VAL A 143 -3.43 11.42 14.28
CA VAL A 143 -3.82 11.21 15.66
C VAL A 143 -2.78 11.91 16.52
N ASP A 144 -3.22 12.68 17.50
CA ASP A 144 -2.31 13.32 18.43
C ASP A 144 -1.86 12.38 19.57
N ASP A 145 -1.08 12.93 20.49
CA ASP A 145 -0.56 12.25 21.68
C ASP A 145 -1.67 11.76 22.63
N LYS A 146 -2.87 12.34 22.56
CA LYS A 146 -4.05 11.98 23.35
C LYS A 146 -4.94 10.95 22.66
N GLY A 147 -4.60 10.54 21.43
CA GLY A 147 -5.42 9.61 20.65
C GLY A 147 -6.57 10.27 19.88
N GLU A 148 -6.64 11.60 19.83
CA GLU A 148 -7.69 12.32 19.10
C GLU A 148 -7.34 12.46 17.62
N VAL A 149 -8.30 12.15 16.74
CA VAL A 149 -8.14 12.35 15.29
C VAL A 149 -8.22 13.84 14.94
N ARG A 150 -7.07 14.45 14.60
CA ARG A 150 -6.95 15.87 14.22
C ARG A 150 -7.25 16.12 12.74
N ALA A 151 -6.94 15.13 11.90
CA ALA A 151 -7.27 15.16 10.49
C ALA A 151 -7.55 13.75 9.96
N SER A 152 -8.39 13.65 8.94
CA SER A 152 -8.58 12.40 8.21
C SER A 152 -8.92 12.61 6.75
N THR A 153 -8.67 11.58 5.95
CA THR A 153 -9.35 11.42 4.66
C THR A 153 -10.69 10.73 4.88
N GLY A 154 -11.61 10.84 3.92
CA GLY A 154 -12.72 9.87 3.82
C GLY A 154 -12.21 8.48 3.43
N PRO A 155 -13.09 7.45 3.44
CA PRO A 155 -12.79 6.19 2.78
C PRO A 155 -12.63 6.45 1.28
N MET A 156 -11.43 6.22 0.76
CA MET A 156 -11.08 6.44 -0.64
C MET A 156 -10.88 5.10 -1.33
N HIS A 157 -11.58 4.87 -2.44
CA HIS A 157 -11.39 3.70 -3.27
C HIS A 157 -10.29 3.99 -4.30
N VAL A 158 -9.11 3.39 -4.12
CA VAL A 158 -7.91 3.69 -4.89
C VAL A 158 -7.41 2.47 -5.68
N PRO A 159 -6.93 2.66 -6.92
CA PRO A 159 -6.34 1.57 -7.69
C PRO A 159 -5.01 1.11 -7.06
N VAL A 160 -4.85 -0.21 -6.95
CA VAL A 160 -3.60 -0.85 -6.53
C VAL A 160 -2.56 -0.74 -7.64
N GLY A 161 -1.32 -0.43 -7.29
CA GLY A 161 -0.22 -0.27 -8.24
C GLY A 161 -0.03 1.16 -8.76
N GLN A 162 -0.94 2.08 -8.42
CA GLN A 162 -0.93 3.43 -8.95
C GLN A 162 -0.70 4.47 -7.86
N LYS A 163 0.02 5.54 -8.21
CA LYS A 163 0.24 6.69 -7.32
C LYS A 163 -1.06 7.46 -7.13
N GLN A 164 -1.35 7.80 -5.88
CA GLN A 164 -2.55 8.48 -5.41
C GLN A 164 -2.19 9.82 -4.80
N HIS A 165 -3.08 10.79 -4.99
CA HIS A 165 -3.03 12.11 -4.39
C HIS A 165 -4.31 12.27 -3.56
N LEU A 166 -4.20 12.17 -2.24
CA LEU A 166 -5.35 12.21 -1.32
C LEU A 166 -5.37 13.53 -0.56
N ARG A 167 -6.55 14.14 -0.45
CA ARG A 167 -6.75 15.39 0.32
C ARG A 167 -7.51 15.12 1.60
N SER A 168 -7.11 15.79 2.69
CA SER A 168 -7.82 15.73 3.97
C SER A 168 -9.20 16.38 3.88
N VAL A 169 -10.21 15.80 4.55
CA VAL A 169 -11.60 16.29 4.58
C VAL A 169 -11.93 17.00 5.90
N ARG A 170 -11.28 16.64 7.01
CA ARG A 170 -11.50 17.24 8.33
C ARG A 170 -10.21 17.87 8.84
N LEU A 171 -10.28 19.15 9.20
CA LEU A 171 -9.15 19.92 9.72
C LEU A 171 -9.66 20.84 10.83
N SER A 172 -9.67 20.35 12.07
CA SER A 172 -9.75 21.25 13.22
C SER A 172 -8.32 21.67 13.55
N ALA A 173 -8.00 22.97 13.36
CA ALA A 173 -6.73 23.58 13.74
C ALA A 173 -5.46 23.16 12.97
N VAL A 174 -5.57 22.54 11.78
CA VAL A 174 -4.42 22.16 10.93
C VAL A 174 -4.61 22.71 9.51
N GLN A 175 -3.53 23.10 8.83
CA GLN A 175 -3.56 23.49 7.41
C GLN A 175 -3.98 22.31 6.53
N SER A 176 -4.44 22.59 5.30
CA SER A 176 -4.80 21.53 4.34
C SER A 176 -3.64 20.58 4.09
N LEU A 177 -3.91 19.28 4.23
CA LEU A 177 -2.92 18.23 4.04
C LEU A 177 -3.18 17.48 2.74
N GLU A 178 -2.10 17.22 2.02
CA GLU A 178 -2.08 16.35 0.84
C GLU A 178 -1.18 15.16 1.12
N PHE A 179 -1.72 13.95 0.93
CA PHE A 179 -0.99 12.70 1.07
C PHE A 179 -0.70 12.12 -0.32
N ASN A 180 0.55 11.72 -0.55
CA ASN A 180 1.02 11.28 -1.86
C ASN A 180 1.62 9.89 -1.75
N GLY A 181 0.93 8.88 -2.23
CA GLY A 181 1.38 7.51 -2.00
C GLY A 181 0.86 6.46 -2.95
N THR A 182 1.38 5.25 -2.80
CA THR A 182 0.97 4.10 -3.60
C THR A 182 0.58 2.96 -2.69
N VAL A 183 -0.50 2.26 -3.04
CA VAL A 183 -0.88 0.98 -2.44
C VAL A 183 -0.47 -0.13 -3.40
N MET A 184 0.25 -1.13 -2.91
CA MET A 184 0.68 -2.30 -3.66
C MET A 184 0.09 -3.56 -3.02
N ARG A 185 -0.28 -4.55 -3.83
CA ARG A 185 -0.55 -5.89 -3.33
C ARG A 185 0.76 -6.65 -3.19
N VAL A 186 1.01 -7.22 -2.02
CA VAL A 186 2.25 -7.96 -1.72
C VAL A 186 1.99 -9.41 -1.31
N GLY A 187 0.73 -9.84 -1.31
CA GLY A 187 0.36 -11.23 -1.08
C GLY A 187 -1.13 -11.47 -1.31
N LEU A 188 -1.60 -12.67 -0.99
CA LEU A 188 -3.01 -13.04 -1.17
C LEU A 188 -3.94 -12.13 -0.36
N TYR A 189 -3.55 -11.83 0.88
CA TYR A 189 -4.31 -11.01 1.84
C TYR A 189 -3.55 -9.77 2.31
N HIS A 190 -2.45 -9.42 1.64
CA HIS A 190 -1.52 -8.38 2.09
C HIS A 190 -1.44 -7.23 1.10
N LEU A 191 -1.55 -6.02 1.65
CA LEU A 191 -1.24 -4.78 0.97
C LEU A 191 -0.07 -4.12 1.68
N TRP A 192 0.78 -3.47 0.88
CA TRP A 192 1.80 -2.56 1.35
C TRP A 192 1.44 -1.16 0.86
N SER A 193 1.78 -0.12 1.62
CA SER A 193 1.69 1.22 1.08
C SER A 193 2.82 2.10 1.58
N ARG A 194 3.00 3.21 0.86
CA ARG A 194 3.90 4.29 1.23
C ARG A 194 3.24 5.60 0.86
N TYR A 195 3.14 6.52 1.81
CA TYR A 195 2.58 7.87 1.68
C TYR A 195 3.60 8.92 2.14
#